data_AF-A0A940I434-F1
#
_entry.id   AF-A0A940I434-F1
#
_cell.length_a   1.000
_cell.length_b   1.000
_cell.length_c   1.000
_cell.angle_alpha   90.00
_cell.angle_beta   90.00
_cell.angle_gamma   90.00
#
_symmetry.space_group_name_H-M   'P 1'
#
loop_
_entity.id
_entity.type
_entity.pdbx_description
1 polymer ?
#
loop_
_entity_poly.entity_id
_entity_poly.type
_entity_poly.pdbx_seq_one_letter_code
_entity_poly.pdbx_strand_id
1 'polypeptide(L)'
;MRRAFFVFLFLLVLRFSLAEECTTGIVSHELTKDGHLILWKNRDTKNADNELHFFDYKGFSFLGIINADDTTQVWAGVSNFGFAIMNAESRDMAKPGEDTKYDGEGFLMKKALRNCRTVEDFERILQETNQTGRDVTSNFGVVDVYGNGAFFEVGNHEYFRYDVADTFLVRANFAFKGYAKEAYGKERYLRARYLISREIENGLSCTDFIFKIARDFYVYGGLSCSPENAIEKEGRQLVNTSGSINRFRTVSVALFEVIPDTAFREFVTFWYCPGEPSVSVFVPVWVYSRSVPVELDSIGFSPLNRLFQRLKFYVYDDERLLDLGKYRRVRTRLDRLQGEIVEKTYRVLKKWTVFTPSRKEVADYQKKIAKEVYWEVRELLGEVDK
;
A
#
# COMPACT_ATOMS: atom_id res chain seq x y z
N MET A 1 -63.68 -21.30 -8.64
CA MET A 1 -62.66 -20.51 -9.36
C MET A 1 -62.01 -19.51 -8.39
N ARG A 2 -60.85 -19.84 -7.84
CA ARG A 2 -60.00 -18.90 -7.07
C ARG A 2 -58.60 -19.01 -7.65
N ARG A 3 -58.21 -18.03 -8.45
CA ARG A 3 -56.87 -17.91 -9.04
C ARG A 3 -55.93 -17.38 -7.96
N ALA A 4 -55.03 -18.23 -7.46
CA ALA A 4 -53.93 -17.81 -6.62
C ALA A 4 -52.86 -17.16 -7.51
N PHE A 5 -52.66 -15.86 -7.35
CA PHE A 5 -51.62 -15.10 -8.01
C PHE A 5 -50.33 -15.28 -7.18
N PHE A 6 -49.44 -16.17 -7.61
CA PHE A 6 -48.08 -16.25 -7.04
C PHE A 6 -47.24 -15.15 -7.67
N VAL A 7 -47.05 -14.05 -6.93
CA VAL A 7 -46.04 -13.03 -7.25
C VAL A 7 -44.70 -13.58 -6.78
N PHE A 8 -43.87 -14.03 -7.71
CA PHE A 8 -42.47 -14.36 -7.44
C PHE A 8 -41.70 -13.04 -7.36
N LEU A 9 -41.49 -12.53 -6.14
CA LEU A 9 -40.62 -11.40 -5.88
C LEU A 9 -39.17 -11.87 -6.03
N PHE A 10 -38.60 -11.71 -7.23
CA PHE A 10 -37.18 -11.92 -7.47
C PHE A 10 -36.43 -10.76 -6.80
N LEU A 11 -36.03 -10.95 -5.54
CA LEU A 11 -35.07 -10.07 -4.87
C LEU A 11 -33.74 -10.22 -5.60
N LEU A 12 -33.52 -9.34 -6.57
CA LEU A 12 -32.21 -9.09 -7.17
C LEU A 12 -31.34 -8.49 -6.06
N VAL A 13 -30.73 -9.35 -5.25
CA VAL A 13 -29.64 -8.95 -4.36
C VAL A 13 -28.48 -8.59 -5.28
N LEU A 14 -28.43 -7.34 -5.71
CA LEU A 14 -27.20 -6.70 -6.16
C LEU A 14 -26.22 -6.86 -5.00
N ARG A 15 -25.39 -7.91 -5.06
CA ARG A 15 -24.14 -7.94 -4.31
C ARG A 15 -23.30 -6.83 -4.90
N PHE A 16 -23.46 -5.61 -4.38
CA PHE A 16 -22.39 -4.62 -4.47
C PHE A 16 -21.21 -5.25 -3.73
N SER A 17 -20.30 -5.89 -4.47
CA SER A 17 -18.96 -6.11 -3.95
C SER A 17 -18.40 -4.72 -3.71
N LEU A 18 -18.37 -4.32 -2.44
CA LEU A 18 -17.82 -3.04 -2.03
C LEU A 18 -16.32 -3.08 -2.36
N ALA A 19 -15.96 -2.37 -3.43
CA ALA A 19 -14.67 -2.38 -4.11
C ALA A 19 -13.47 -2.13 -3.17
N GLU A 20 -12.28 -2.62 -3.55
CA GLU A 20 -11.01 -2.21 -2.93
C GLU A 20 -10.67 -0.81 -3.46
N GLU A 21 -10.36 0.13 -2.58
CA GLU A 21 -10.27 1.53 -2.99
C GLU A 21 -8.92 2.21 -2.76
N CYS A 22 -7.85 1.54 -3.19
CA CYS A 22 -6.47 1.91 -2.95
C CYS A 22 -6.04 3.26 -3.56
N THR A 23 -4.98 3.85 -2.99
CA THR A 23 -4.24 4.99 -3.59
C THR A 23 -2.80 4.57 -3.81
N THR A 24 -2.27 4.84 -5.00
CA THR A 24 -0.97 4.34 -5.45
C THR A 24 -0.15 5.42 -6.14
N GLY A 25 1.18 5.39 -6.03
CA GLY A 25 2.05 6.30 -6.75
C GLY A 25 3.48 5.79 -6.96
N ILE A 26 4.12 6.29 -8.00
CA ILE A 26 5.54 6.09 -8.30
C ILE A 26 6.20 7.46 -8.42
N VAL A 27 7.35 7.64 -7.80
CA VAL A 27 8.18 8.85 -7.94
C VAL A 27 9.52 8.44 -8.56
N SER A 28 9.90 9.10 -9.66
CA SER A 28 11.20 8.91 -10.28
C SER A 28 12.34 9.19 -9.31
N HIS A 29 13.43 8.46 -9.44
CA HIS A 29 14.65 8.73 -8.69
C HIS A 29 15.19 10.15 -8.97
N GLU A 30 14.92 10.74 -10.13
CA GLU A 30 15.34 12.10 -10.48
C GLU A 30 14.67 13.20 -9.65
N LEU A 31 13.52 12.90 -9.04
CA LEU A 31 12.74 13.86 -8.26
C LEU A 31 12.96 13.76 -6.74
N THR A 32 13.73 12.77 -6.29
CA THR A 32 14.01 12.55 -4.87
C THR A 32 15.38 13.10 -4.50
N LYS A 33 15.52 13.64 -3.29
CA LYS A 33 16.78 14.26 -2.84
C LYS A 33 17.93 13.26 -2.70
N ASP A 34 17.62 11.97 -2.54
CA ASP A 34 18.56 10.87 -2.34
C ASP A 34 18.74 10.00 -3.59
N GLY A 35 18.05 10.31 -4.69
CA GLY A 35 18.15 9.53 -5.92
C GLY A 35 17.51 8.15 -5.82
N HIS A 36 16.54 7.97 -4.91
CA HIS A 36 15.81 6.72 -4.73
C HIS A 36 14.49 6.76 -5.49
N LEU A 37 14.18 5.69 -6.21
CA LEU A 37 12.86 5.51 -6.80
C LEU A 37 11.89 5.03 -5.71
N ILE A 38 10.71 5.64 -5.63
CA ILE A 38 9.69 5.31 -4.62
C ILE A 38 8.46 4.68 -5.29
N LEU A 39 8.02 3.51 -4.80
CA LEU A 39 6.75 2.87 -5.14
C LEU A 39 5.87 2.79 -3.89
N TRP A 40 4.68 3.37 -3.90
CA TRP A 40 3.82 3.50 -2.71
C TRP A 40 2.35 3.11 -2.94
N LYS A 41 1.76 2.29 -2.06
CA LYS A 41 0.34 1.92 -2.02
C LYS A 41 -0.24 2.05 -0.62
N ASN A 42 -1.29 2.83 -0.46
CA ASN A 42 -2.27 2.64 0.61
C ASN A 42 -3.28 1.58 0.17
N ARG A 43 -3.32 0.43 0.86
CA ARG A 43 -4.26 -0.65 0.57
C ARG A 43 -5.56 -0.43 1.32
N ASP A 44 -6.63 -0.17 0.58
CA ASP A 44 -7.96 0.02 1.14
C ASP A 44 -8.86 -1.17 0.82
N THR A 45 -9.27 -1.93 1.84
CA THR A 45 -10.08 -3.14 1.67
C THR A 45 -10.92 -3.41 2.92
N LYS A 46 -11.85 -4.35 2.84
CA LYS A 46 -12.58 -4.86 4.01
C LYS A 46 -11.83 -5.97 4.75
N ASN A 47 -10.87 -6.60 4.08
CA ASN A 47 -10.03 -7.63 4.69
C ASN A 47 -9.00 -6.92 5.58
N ALA A 48 -9.35 -6.68 6.84
CA ALA A 48 -8.52 -5.97 7.80
C ALA A 48 -7.26 -6.75 8.18
N ASP A 49 -7.33 -8.08 8.12
CA ASP A 49 -6.28 -8.99 8.53
C ASP A 49 -5.26 -9.16 7.41
N ASN A 50 -4.18 -8.38 7.50
CA ASN A 50 -3.09 -8.35 6.53
C ASN A 50 -1.79 -8.82 7.17
N GLU A 51 -1.01 -9.56 6.41
CA GLU A 51 0.28 -10.08 6.82
C GLU A 51 1.31 -9.82 5.73
N LEU A 52 2.58 -9.87 6.11
CA LEU A 52 3.67 -9.91 5.17
C LEU A 52 4.18 -11.34 5.12
N HIS A 53 4.30 -11.95 3.94
CA HIS A 53 4.79 -13.33 3.83
C HIS A 53 6.05 -13.41 2.97
N PHE A 54 6.94 -14.36 3.31
CA PHE A 54 8.10 -14.69 2.49
C PHE A 54 7.82 -15.90 1.59
N PHE A 55 8.15 -15.76 0.31
CA PHE A 55 8.01 -16.80 -0.67
C PHE A 55 9.36 -17.13 -1.28
N ASP A 56 9.54 -18.41 -1.63
CA ASP A 56 10.66 -18.86 -2.44
C ASP A 56 10.20 -19.85 -3.52
N TYR A 57 10.53 -19.54 -4.77
CA TYR A 57 10.12 -20.36 -5.91
C TYR A 57 11.15 -20.29 -7.03
N LYS A 58 11.84 -21.42 -7.29
CA LYS A 58 12.74 -21.59 -8.45
C LYS A 58 13.73 -20.43 -8.65
N GLY A 59 14.33 -19.94 -7.56
CA GLY A 59 15.32 -18.84 -7.59
C GLY A 59 14.72 -17.43 -7.53
N PHE A 60 13.39 -17.30 -7.53
CA PHE A 60 12.67 -16.08 -7.20
C PHE A 60 12.22 -16.14 -5.75
N SER A 61 12.88 -15.35 -4.91
CA SER A 61 12.45 -15.13 -3.54
C SER A 61 11.83 -13.74 -3.44
N PHE A 62 10.73 -13.60 -2.71
CA PHE A 62 10.02 -12.32 -2.63
C PHE A 62 9.27 -12.17 -1.31
N LEU A 63 9.02 -10.92 -0.95
CA LEU A 63 8.12 -10.53 0.13
C LEU A 63 6.82 -10.04 -0.49
N GLY A 64 5.68 -10.46 0.06
CA GLY A 64 4.36 -10.07 -0.42
C GLY A 64 3.37 -9.83 0.69
N ILE A 65 2.54 -8.80 0.55
CA ILE A 65 1.40 -8.57 1.45
C ILE A 65 0.29 -9.55 1.08
N ILE A 66 -0.23 -10.29 2.05
CA ILE A 66 -1.32 -11.25 1.87
C ILE A 66 -2.51 -10.88 2.76
N ASN A 67 -3.70 -11.39 2.43
CA ASN A 67 -4.73 -11.54 3.46
C ASN A 67 -4.28 -12.67 4.38
N ALA A 68 -4.55 -12.57 5.68
CA ALA A 68 -4.03 -13.54 6.65
C ALA A 68 -4.32 -14.99 6.23
N ASP A 69 -3.31 -15.85 6.34
CA ASP A 69 -3.25 -17.25 5.89
C ASP A 69 -3.45 -17.51 4.37
N ASP A 70 -3.94 -16.55 3.58
CA ASP A 70 -4.11 -16.71 2.13
C ASP A 70 -2.80 -16.43 1.39
N THR A 71 -1.95 -17.45 1.34
CA THR A 71 -0.70 -17.38 0.58
C THR A 71 -0.93 -17.48 -0.93
N THR A 72 -2.14 -17.69 -1.46
CA THR A 72 -2.36 -17.91 -2.90
C THR A 72 -2.26 -16.64 -3.73
N GLN A 73 -2.54 -15.49 -3.11
CA GLN A 73 -2.57 -14.17 -3.72
C GLN A 73 -1.60 -13.20 -3.01
N VAL A 74 -1.16 -12.16 -3.72
CA VAL A 74 -0.30 -11.10 -3.15
C VAL A 74 -0.84 -9.73 -3.56
N TRP A 75 -0.96 -8.80 -2.60
CA TRP A 75 -1.59 -7.48 -2.80
C TRP A 75 -0.59 -6.31 -2.97
N ALA A 76 0.71 -6.59 -2.79
CA ALA A 76 1.87 -5.79 -3.19
C ALA A 76 3.12 -6.59 -2.79
N GLY A 77 4.26 -6.39 -3.46
CA GLY A 77 5.48 -7.08 -3.05
C GLY A 77 6.73 -6.67 -3.82
N VAL A 78 7.86 -7.24 -3.41
CA VAL A 78 9.18 -7.04 -4.01
C VAL A 78 9.98 -8.34 -4.03
N SER A 79 10.69 -8.58 -5.12
CA SER A 79 11.53 -9.77 -5.32
C SER A 79 13.02 -9.51 -5.04
N ASN A 80 13.80 -10.58 -4.97
CA ASN A 80 15.26 -10.56 -4.86
C ASN A 80 15.96 -10.02 -6.13
N PHE A 81 15.21 -9.69 -7.18
CA PHE A 81 15.72 -8.99 -8.35
C PHE A 81 15.51 -7.48 -8.28
N GLY A 82 14.90 -6.97 -7.21
CA GLY A 82 14.58 -5.55 -7.05
C GLY A 82 13.36 -5.10 -7.85
N PHE A 83 12.66 -6.03 -8.52
CA PHE A 83 11.36 -5.80 -9.11
C PHE A 83 10.29 -5.75 -8.02
N ALA A 84 9.55 -4.64 -7.96
CA ALA A 84 8.42 -4.45 -7.05
C ALA A 84 7.13 -4.14 -7.82
N ILE A 85 6.01 -4.60 -7.28
CA ILE A 85 4.69 -4.46 -7.89
C ILE A 85 3.61 -4.18 -6.86
N MET A 86 2.64 -3.37 -7.24
CA MET A 86 1.40 -3.10 -6.50
C MET A 86 0.27 -2.76 -7.47
N ASN A 87 -0.96 -2.66 -6.97
CA ASN A 87 -2.10 -2.27 -7.79
C ASN A 87 -3.10 -1.34 -7.07
N ALA A 88 -3.93 -0.66 -7.86
CA ALA A 88 -5.21 -0.10 -7.46
C ALA A 88 -6.31 -0.65 -8.39
N GLU A 89 -7.38 -1.22 -7.83
CA GLU A 89 -8.51 -1.77 -8.60
C GLU A 89 -9.12 -0.67 -9.48
N SER A 90 -9.38 -0.96 -10.75
CA SER A 90 -9.88 0.01 -11.73
C SER A 90 -10.98 -0.63 -12.56
N ARG A 91 -12.18 -0.71 -11.97
CA ARG A 91 -13.33 -1.39 -12.60
C ARG A 91 -13.79 -0.72 -13.89
N ASP A 92 -13.45 0.54 -14.08
CA ASP A 92 -13.70 1.29 -15.31
C ASP A 92 -12.88 0.76 -16.51
N MET A 93 -11.86 -0.07 -16.30
CA MET A 93 -11.19 -0.81 -17.38
C MET A 93 -11.99 -2.02 -17.88
N ALA A 94 -13.11 -2.37 -17.24
CA ALA A 94 -14.03 -3.38 -17.75
C ALA A 94 -14.71 -2.87 -19.03
N LYS A 95 -14.50 -3.58 -20.14
CA LYS A 95 -15.13 -3.23 -21.41
C LYS A 95 -16.64 -3.51 -21.33
N PRO A 96 -17.51 -2.57 -21.78
CA PRO A 96 -18.95 -2.81 -21.77
C PRO A 96 -19.33 -4.06 -22.56
N GLY A 97 -20.08 -4.96 -21.92
CA GLY A 97 -20.53 -6.22 -22.53
C GLY A 97 -19.54 -7.39 -22.38
N GLU A 98 -18.40 -7.17 -21.73
CA GLU A 98 -17.43 -8.21 -21.41
C GLU A 98 -17.62 -8.71 -19.97
N ASP A 99 -17.57 -10.02 -19.75
CA ASP A 99 -17.64 -10.60 -18.40
C ASP A 99 -16.26 -10.47 -17.72
N THR A 100 -16.25 -10.07 -16.46
CA THR A 100 -15.00 -9.98 -15.68
C THR A 100 -15.28 -10.25 -14.21
N LYS A 101 -14.41 -11.06 -13.58
CA LYS A 101 -14.63 -11.53 -12.21
C LYS A 101 -14.05 -10.61 -11.13
N TYR A 102 -13.22 -9.63 -11.50
CA TYR A 102 -12.59 -8.67 -10.57
C TYR A 102 -11.85 -9.32 -9.38
N ASP A 103 -11.17 -10.45 -9.62
CA ASP A 103 -10.50 -11.24 -8.55
C ASP A 103 -9.17 -11.86 -9.00
N GLY A 104 -8.62 -11.38 -10.12
CA GLY A 104 -7.38 -11.92 -10.69
C GLY A 104 -6.12 -11.15 -10.28
N GLU A 105 -6.25 -9.98 -9.65
CA GLU A 105 -5.17 -9.04 -9.39
C GLU A 105 -4.08 -9.66 -8.52
N GLY A 106 -4.48 -10.33 -7.43
CA GLY A 106 -3.57 -10.95 -6.48
C GLY A 106 -2.79 -12.12 -7.07
N PHE A 107 -3.43 -12.91 -7.93
CA PHE A 107 -2.78 -13.99 -8.67
C PHE A 107 -1.79 -13.46 -9.71
N LEU A 108 -2.15 -12.39 -10.42
CA LEU A 108 -1.28 -11.77 -11.43
C LEU A 108 -0.05 -11.15 -10.78
N MET A 109 -0.19 -10.43 -9.67
CA MET A 109 0.97 -9.89 -8.93
C MET A 109 1.89 -10.99 -8.41
N LYS A 110 1.32 -12.07 -7.84
CA LYS A 110 2.14 -13.22 -7.42
C LYS A 110 2.83 -13.91 -8.59
N LYS A 111 2.17 -14.00 -9.76
CA LYS A 111 2.81 -14.49 -11.00
C LYS A 111 3.95 -13.57 -11.41
N ALA A 112 3.78 -12.25 -11.39
CA ALA A 112 4.84 -11.30 -11.71
C ALA A 112 6.05 -11.45 -10.77
N LEU A 113 5.84 -11.48 -9.46
CA LEU A 113 6.91 -11.65 -8.46
C LEU A 113 7.71 -12.97 -8.61
N ARG A 114 7.12 -13.98 -9.26
CA ARG A 114 7.75 -15.28 -9.54
C ARG A 114 8.48 -15.36 -10.87
N ASN A 115 8.34 -14.36 -11.75
CA ASN A 115 8.83 -14.45 -13.13
C ASN A 115 9.54 -13.17 -13.63
N CYS A 116 9.25 -12.01 -13.06
CA CYS A 116 9.74 -10.71 -13.55
C CYS A 116 11.00 -10.26 -12.81
N ARG A 117 11.94 -9.70 -13.56
CA ARG A 117 13.12 -8.96 -13.06
C ARG A 117 13.05 -7.48 -13.40
N THR A 118 12.35 -7.12 -14.48
CA THR A 118 12.22 -5.73 -14.95
C THR A 118 10.76 -5.35 -15.22
N VAL A 119 10.53 -4.05 -15.42
CA VAL A 119 9.26 -3.50 -15.91
C VAL A 119 8.83 -4.17 -17.23
N GLU A 120 9.77 -4.41 -18.15
CA GLU A 120 9.52 -5.04 -19.46
C GLU A 120 9.07 -6.51 -19.33
N ASP A 121 9.58 -7.24 -18.33
CA ASP A 121 9.12 -8.61 -18.08
C ASP A 121 7.63 -8.63 -17.69
N PHE A 122 7.18 -7.64 -16.93
CA PHE A 122 5.78 -7.53 -16.56
C PHE A 122 4.91 -7.17 -17.78
N GLU A 123 5.35 -6.24 -18.62
CA GLU A 123 4.66 -5.94 -19.87
C GLU A 123 4.52 -7.18 -20.76
N ARG A 124 5.57 -8.01 -20.86
CA ARG A 124 5.52 -9.27 -21.62
C ARG A 124 4.44 -10.21 -21.09
N ILE A 125 4.28 -10.35 -19.77
CA ILE A 125 3.18 -11.13 -19.18
C ILE A 125 1.83 -10.58 -19.65
N LEU A 126 1.65 -9.26 -19.69
CA LEU A 126 0.40 -8.63 -20.14
C LEU A 126 0.15 -8.87 -21.64
N GLN A 127 1.18 -8.75 -22.48
CA GLN A 127 1.10 -9.04 -23.92
C GLN A 127 0.69 -10.49 -24.19
N GLU A 128 1.32 -11.45 -23.51
CA GLU A 128 1.00 -12.87 -23.65
C GLU A 128 -0.43 -13.18 -23.19
N THR A 129 -0.82 -12.62 -22.04
CA THR A 129 -2.15 -12.86 -21.48
C THR A 129 -3.28 -12.10 -22.19
N ASN A 130 -2.98 -11.12 -23.06
CA ASN A 130 -4.01 -10.50 -23.91
C ASN A 130 -4.67 -11.54 -24.84
N GLN A 131 -3.93 -12.58 -25.23
CA GLN A 131 -4.43 -13.60 -26.14
C GLN A 131 -5.44 -14.53 -25.45
N THR A 132 -5.15 -14.94 -24.21
CA THR A 132 -5.99 -15.87 -23.44
C THR A 132 -7.06 -15.17 -22.62
N GLY A 133 -6.90 -13.88 -22.35
CA GLY A 133 -7.70 -13.13 -21.41
C GLY A 133 -7.21 -13.25 -19.96
N ARG A 134 -7.71 -12.33 -19.15
CA ARG A 134 -7.52 -12.22 -17.70
C ARG A 134 -8.87 -11.88 -17.08
N ASP A 135 -9.05 -12.22 -15.81
CA ASP A 135 -10.18 -11.76 -15.00
C ASP A 135 -9.75 -10.54 -14.15
N VAL A 136 -9.15 -9.51 -14.79
CA VAL A 136 -8.45 -8.42 -14.10
C VAL A 136 -8.77 -7.07 -14.74
N THR A 137 -9.15 -6.10 -13.91
CA THR A 137 -9.31 -4.69 -14.31
C THR A 137 -8.68 -3.78 -13.25
N SER A 138 -7.44 -3.35 -13.48
CA SER A 138 -6.66 -2.67 -12.44
C SER A 138 -5.50 -1.85 -13.00
N ASN A 139 -5.10 -0.84 -12.25
CA ASN A 139 -3.87 -0.09 -12.46
C ASN A 139 -2.72 -0.77 -11.69
N PHE A 140 -1.74 -1.34 -12.39
CA PHE A 140 -0.54 -1.93 -11.77
C PHE A 140 0.63 -0.96 -11.83
N GLY A 141 1.19 -0.62 -10.67
CA GLY A 141 2.45 0.11 -10.59
C GLY A 141 3.59 -0.88 -10.42
N VAL A 142 4.60 -0.80 -11.29
CA VAL A 142 5.81 -1.64 -11.22
C VAL A 142 7.06 -0.80 -11.34
N VAL A 143 8.11 -1.23 -10.64
CA VAL A 143 9.43 -0.59 -10.66
C VAL A 143 10.52 -1.63 -10.61
N ASP A 144 11.71 -1.27 -11.05
CA ASP A 144 12.90 -2.10 -10.94
C ASP A 144 14.15 -1.30 -10.57
N VAL A 145 15.23 -2.02 -10.30
CA VAL A 145 16.53 -1.47 -9.89
C VAL A 145 17.36 -0.91 -11.03
N TYR A 146 16.85 -0.93 -12.26
CA TYR A 146 17.46 -0.22 -13.38
C TYR A 146 16.98 1.23 -13.45
N GLY A 147 16.13 1.66 -12.50
CA GLY A 147 15.53 3.00 -12.46
C GLY A 147 14.24 3.11 -13.25
N ASN A 148 13.72 2.01 -13.82
CA ASN A 148 12.47 2.04 -14.55
C ASN A 148 11.28 1.98 -13.60
N GLY A 149 10.24 2.74 -13.93
CA GLY A 149 8.95 2.67 -13.27
C GLY A 149 7.83 2.94 -14.26
N ALA A 150 6.73 2.21 -14.16
CA ALA A 150 5.56 2.41 -15.01
C ALA A 150 4.26 2.02 -14.31
N PHE A 151 3.17 2.69 -14.71
CA PHE A 151 1.82 2.20 -14.47
C PHE A 151 1.28 1.51 -15.73
N PHE A 152 0.62 0.37 -15.53
CA PHE A 152 -0.15 -0.34 -16.55
C PHE A 152 -1.63 -0.30 -16.18
N GLU A 153 -2.45 0.37 -16.98
CA GLU A 153 -3.90 0.29 -16.88
C GLU A 153 -4.35 -0.96 -17.64
N VAL A 154 -4.77 -1.99 -16.92
CA VAL A 154 -4.99 -3.34 -17.46
C VAL A 154 -6.48 -3.65 -17.46
N GLY A 155 -6.99 -4.11 -18.60
CA GLY A 155 -8.26 -4.81 -18.71
C GLY A 155 -8.03 -6.29 -19.02
N ASN A 156 -9.12 -7.01 -19.29
CA ASN A 156 -9.09 -8.45 -19.54
C ASN A 156 -8.21 -8.85 -20.75
N HIS A 157 -8.28 -8.10 -21.86
CA HIS A 157 -7.55 -8.38 -23.11
C HIS A 157 -6.72 -7.21 -23.64
N GLU A 158 -6.59 -6.13 -22.89
CA GLU A 158 -5.82 -4.95 -23.28
C GLU A 158 -5.08 -4.36 -22.10
N TYR A 159 -4.07 -3.53 -22.39
CA TYR A 159 -3.39 -2.73 -21.39
C TYR A 159 -2.86 -1.43 -22.01
N PHE A 160 -2.62 -0.43 -21.15
CA PHE A 160 -2.01 0.85 -21.54
C PHE A 160 -0.87 1.19 -20.57
N ARG A 161 0.34 1.36 -21.12
CA ARG A 161 1.57 1.67 -20.36
C ARG A 161 1.76 3.18 -20.20
N TYR A 162 2.17 3.60 -19.01
CA TYR A 162 2.53 4.96 -18.66
C TYR A 162 3.87 4.94 -17.92
N ASP A 163 4.95 5.30 -18.61
CA ASP A 163 6.27 5.40 -18.01
C ASP A 163 6.40 6.60 -17.09
N VAL A 164 7.11 6.42 -15.99
CA VAL A 164 7.37 7.47 -15.00
C VAL A 164 8.45 8.43 -15.47
N ALA A 165 9.48 7.93 -16.17
CA ALA A 165 10.61 8.72 -16.71
C ALA A 165 11.20 9.69 -15.65
N ASP A 166 11.14 11.00 -15.92
CA ASP A 166 11.64 12.11 -15.08
C ASP A 166 10.55 12.71 -14.17
N THR A 167 9.36 12.10 -14.12
CA THR A 167 8.21 12.62 -13.39
C THR A 167 7.75 11.71 -12.24
N PHE A 168 6.56 11.97 -11.71
CA PHE A 168 5.87 11.07 -10.80
C PHE A 168 4.46 10.77 -11.32
N LEU A 169 3.96 9.57 -11.05
CA LEU A 169 2.63 9.12 -11.45
C LEU A 169 1.83 8.71 -10.23
N VAL A 170 0.51 8.96 -10.26
CA VAL A 170 -0.44 8.55 -9.23
C VAL A 170 -1.62 7.85 -9.89
N ARG A 171 -2.15 6.81 -9.25
CA ARG A 171 -3.41 6.16 -9.58
C ARG A 171 -4.26 5.94 -8.32
N ALA A 172 -5.56 6.19 -8.44
CA ALA A 172 -6.56 5.73 -7.50
C ALA A 172 -7.37 4.62 -8.19
N ASN A 173 -8.69 4.57 -7.98
CA ASN A 173 -9.54 3.52 -8.53
C ASN A 173 -10.25 3.92 -9.82
N PHE A 174 -9.50 4.55 -10.71
CA PHE A 174 -9.93 4.87 -12.05
C PHE A 174 -8.73 4.83 -12.97
N ALA A 175 -8.98 4.56 -14.24
CA ALA A 175 -8.02 4.53 -15.31
C ALA A 175 -8.25 5.72 -16.23
N PHE A 176 -7.19 6.30 -16.77
CA PHE A 176 -7.32 7.35 -17.79
C PHE A 176 -7.89 6.81 -19.11
N LYS A 177 -7.72 5.50 -19.35
CA LYS A 177 -8.32 4.76 -20.47
C LYS A 177 -9.56 3.97 -20.10
N GLY A 178 -10.14 4.22 -18.92
CA GLY A 178 -11.39 3.58 -18.49
C GLY A 178 -12.57 3.91 -19.40
N TYR A 179 -13.47 2.94 -19.57
CA TYR A 179 -14.71 3.04 -20.33
C TYR A 179 -15.84 3.74 -19.55
N ALA A 180 -15.81 3.65 -18.22
CA ALA A 180 -16.82 4.29 -17.36
C ALA A 180 -16.45 5.76 -17.09
N LYS A 181 -17.47 6.62 -16.92
CA LYS A 181 -17.28 8.06 -16.65
C LYS A 181 -17.01 8.38 -15.18
N GLU A 182 -17.26 7.43 -14.27
CA GLU A 182 -17.09 7.63 -12.83
C GLU A 182 -15.62 7.45 -12.43
N ALA A 183 -14.97 8.53 -11.99
CA ALA A 183 -13.59 8.51 -11.51
C ALA A 183 -13.55 8.29 -10.00
N TYR A 184 -13.85 7.07 -9.55
CA TYR A 184 -13.85 6.75 -8.12
C TYR A 184 -12.45 6.99 -7.52
N GLY A 185 -12.39 7.76 -6.43
CA GLY A 185 -11.11 8.14 -5.80
C GLY A 185 -10.38 9.33 -6.45
N LYS A 186 -11.03 10.09 -7.34
CA LYS A 186 -10.46 11.32 -7.94
C LYS A 186 -9.92 12.31 -6.90
N GLU A 187 -10.61 12.49 -5.78
CA GLU A 187 -10.17 13.39 -4.70
C GLU A 187 -8.85 12.94 -4.07
N ARG A 188 -8.71 11.63 -3.80
CA ARG A 188 -7.47 11.02 -3.29
C ARG A 188 -6.33 11.18 -4.30
N TYR A 189 -6.61 10.95 -5.57
CA TYR A 189 -5.65 11.18 -6.65
C TYR A 189 -5.16 12.64 -6.68
N LEU A 190 -6.07 13.61 -6.64
CA LEU A 190 -5.71 15.04 -6.65
C LEU A 190 -4.93 15.44 -5.40
N ARG A 191 -5.34 14.95 -4.22
CA ARG A 191 -4.65 15.21 -2.96
C ARG A 191 -3.24 14.61 -2.94
N ALA A 192 -3.07 13.37 -3.39
CA ALA A 192 -1.78 12.71 -3.46
C ALA A 192 -0.83 13.45 -4.41
N ARG A 193 -1.33 13.86 -5.58
CA ARG A 193 -0.54 14.68 -6.52
C ARG A 193 -0.10 16.00 -5.91
N TYR A 194 -1.01 16.71 -5.23
CA TYR A 194 -0.67 17.95 -4.54
C TYR A 194 0.42 17.77 -3.49
N LEU A 195 0.29 16.75 -2.63
CA LEU A 195 1.26 16.49 -1.58
C LEU A 195 2.62 16.12 -2.16
N ILE A 196 2.67 15.21 -3.15
CA ILE A 196 3.92 14.81 -3.80
C ILE A 196 4.60 16.02 -4.46
N SER A 197 3.87 16.83 -5.25
CA SER A 197 4.42 18.04 -5.87
C SER A 197 5.01 18.99 -4.83
N ARG A 198 4.30 19.23 -3.72
CA ARG A 198 4.78 20.10 -2.65
C ARG A 198 6.04 19.55 -1.99
N GLU A 199 6.10 18.24 -1.73
CA GLU A 199 7.29 17.67 -1.09
C GLU A 199 8.49 17.60 -2.06
N ILE A 200 8.28 17.47 -3.38
CA ILE A 200 9.36 17.56 -4.38
C ILE A 200 10.06 18.92 -4.28
N GLU A 201 9.30 20.01 -4.19
CA GLU A 201 9.83 21.37 -3.99
C GLU A 201 10.65 21.51 -2.69
N ASN A 202 10.42 20.64 -1.71
CA ASN A 202 11.11 20.62 -0.41
C ASN A 202 12.19 19.53 -0.28
N GLY A 203 12.57 18.88 -1.39
CA GLY A 203 13.55 17.78 -1.37
C GLY A 203 12.93 16.48 -0.86
N LEU A 204 11.91 15.99 -1.57
CA LEU A 204 11.18 14.75 -1.30
C LEU A 204 12.13 13.57 -1.06
N SER A 205 11.79 12.77 -0.05
CA SER A 205 12.41 11.48 0.25
C SER A 205 11.36 10.45 0.64
N CYS A 206 11.77 9.20 0.78
CA CYS A 206 10.87 8.13 1.24
C CYS A 206 10.22 8.46 2.60
N THR A 207 10.93 9.18 3.49
CA THR A 207 10.40 9.59 4.80
C THR A 207 9.17 10.49 4.73
N ASP A 208 8.98 11.25 3.65
CA ASP A 208 7.80 12.10 3.49
C ASP A 208 6.53 11.27 3.27
N PHE A 209 6.65 10.08 2.68
CA PHE A 209 5.55 9.12 2.63
C PHE A 209 5.23 8.55 4.01
N ILE A 210 6.27 8.19 4.77
CA ILE A 210 6.14 7.63 6.12
C ILE A 210 5.44 8.61 7.07
N PHE A 211 5.84 9.89 7.07
CA PHE A 211 5.36 10.86 8.05
C PHE A 211 4.17 11.70 7.58
N LYS A 212 3.98 11.89 6.27
CA LYS A 212 3.01 12.85 5.73
C LYS A 212 2.03 12.19 4.75
N ILE A 213 2.51 11.74 3.59
CA ILE A 213 1.65 11.44 2.43
C ILE A 213 0.76 10.22 2.69
N ALA A 214 1.33 9.12 3.17
CA ALA A 214 0.57 7.90 3.42
C ALA A 214 -0.44 8.06 4.57
N ARG A 215 -0.18 9.01 5.48
CA ARG A 215 -0.98 9.29 6.68
C ARG A 215 -2.06 10.34 6.47
N ASP A 216 -2.14 10.95 5.28
CA ASP A 216 -3.03 12.07 5.04
C ASP A 216 -4.51 11.64 5.02
N PHE A 217 -5.26 12.06 6.03
CA PHE A 217 -6.69 11.78 6.19
C PHE A 217 -7.60 12.99 5.94
N TYR A 218 -7.09 14.01 5.22
CA TYR A 218 -7.82 15.27 5.03
C TYR A 218 -8.68 15.26 3.75
N VAL A 219 -9.96 15.62 3.90
CA VAL A 219 -10.92 15.75 2.79
C VAL A 219 -11.72 17.05 2.93
N TYR A 220 -11.21 18.18 2.42
CA TYR A 220 -12.11 19.30 2.06
C TYR A 220 -11.46 20.38 1.17
N GLY A 221 -12.09 20.66 0.03
CA GLY A 221 -12.52 22.00 -0.42
C GLY A 221 -11.53 23.17 -0.63
N GLY A 222 -10.23 22.99 -0.44
CA GLY A 222 -9.25 24.03 -0.72
C GLY A 222 -7.86 23.58 -0.28
N LEU A 223 -6.91 23.61 -1.21
CA LEU A 223 -5.52 23.26 -0.97
C LEU A 223 -5.01 23.99 0.29
N SER A 224 -4.57 23.22 1.29
CA SER A 224 -3.99 23.63 2.59
C SER A 224 -4.96 23.73 3.77
N CYS A 225 -5.06 22.64 4.54
CA CYS A 225 -4.94 22.65 6.01
C CYS A 225 -4.46 21.26 6.46
N SER A 226 -3.58 21.20 7.46
CA SER A 226 -3.23 19.95 8.14
C SER A 226 -4.28 19.63 9.22
N PRO A 227 -4.36 18.37 9.72
CA PRO A 227 -5.24 18.02 10.83
C PRO A 227 -5.07 18.92 12.07
N GLU A 228 -3.84 19.34 12.35
CA GLU A 228 -3.50 20.24 13.48
C GLU A 228 -4.15 21.61 13.29
N ASN A 229 -4.11 22.15 12.07
CA ASN A 229 -4.76 23.41 11.73
C ASN A 229 -6.29 23.33 11.84
N ALA A 230 -6.90 22.17 11.54
CA ALA A 230 -8.35 21.97 11.65
C ALA A 230 -8.83 22.01 13.12
N ILE A 231 -8.01 21.52 14.06
CA ILE A 231 -8.32 21.60 15.50
C ILE A 231 -8.15 23.04 16.00
N GLU A 232 -6.98 23.63 15.73
CA GLU A 232 -6.59 24.92 16.30
C GLU A 232 -7.43 26.08 15.77
N LYS A 233 -7.84 26.04 14.49
CA LYS A 233 -8.60 27.13 13.87
C LYS A 233 -10.11 26.93 13.89
N GLU A 234 -10.59 25.69 13.86
CA GLU A 234 -12.01 25.39 13.63
C GLU A 234 -12.68 24.65 14.80
N GLY A 235 -11.93 24.29 15.85
CA GLY A 235 -12.46 23.58 17.01
C GLY A 235 -13.05 22.19 16.69
N ARG A 236 -12.70 21.62 15.54
CA ARG A 236 -13.23 20.31 15.11
C ARG A 236 -12.68 19.21 16.00
N GLN A 237 -13.56 18.35 16.51
CA GLN A 237 -13.19 17.17 17.30
C GLN A 237 -13.22 15.89 16.45
N LEU A 238 -14.08 15.84 15.43
CA LEU A 238 -14.24 14.70 14.53
C LEU A 238 -13.92 15.08 13.09
N VAL A 239 -13.25 14.19 12.35
CA VAL A 239 -12.94 14.36 10.92
C VAL A 239 -13.50 13.20 10.13
N ASN A 240 -14.22 13.51 9.05
CA ASN A 240 -14.64 12.49 8.10
C ASN A 240 -13.48 12.12 7.17
N THR A 241 -13.05 10.87 7.23
CA THR A 241 -11.93 10.32 6.45
C THR A 241 -12.37 9.54 5.20
N SER A 242 -13.67 9.45 4.91
CA SER A 242 -14.19 8.54 3.87
C SER A 242 -13.59 8.80 2.48
N GLY A 243 -13.23 10.05 2.17
CA GLY A 243 -12.66 10.46 0.88
C GLY A 243 -11.14 10.62 0.87
N SER A 244 -10.42 10.35 1.97
CA SER A 244 -8.99 10.65 2.07
C SER A 244 -8.09 9.47 1.71
N ILE A 245 -6.81 9.80 1.46
CA ILE A 245 -5.75 8.85 1.13
C ILE A 245 -5.63 7.79 2.24
N ASN A 246 -5.49 8.25 3.48
CA ASN A 246 -5.61 7.43 4.68
C ASN A 246 -7.04 7.49 5.20
N ARG A 247 -7.65 6.35 5.46
CA ARG A 247 -8.99 6.26 6.05
C ARG A 247 -9.19 4.98 6.82
N PHE A 248 -10.35 4.83 7.46
CA PHE A 248 -10.68 3.64 8.26
C PHE A 248 -10.50 2.31 7.48
N ARG A 249 -10.76 2.34 6.17
CA ARG A 249 -10.59 1.19 5.27
C ARG A 249 -9.15 0.93 4.85
N THR A 250 -8.21 1.81 5.16
CA THR A 250 -6.77 1.57 4.95
C THR A 250 -6.30 0.53 5.95
N VAL A 251 -5.94 -0.66 5.47
CA VAL A 251 -5.56 -1.80 6.32
C VAL A 251 -4.06 -2.06 6.35
N SER A 252 -3.34 -1.53 5.36
CA SER A 252 -1.88 -1.61 5.28
C SER A 252 -1.33 -0.62 4.27
N VAL A 253 -0.01 -0.37 4.35
CA VAL A 253 0.73 0.41 3.35
C VAL A 253 1.93 -0.38 2.86
N ALA A 254 2.10 -0.42 1.54
CA ALA A 254 3.32 -0.86 0.89
C ALA A 254 4.14 0.35 0.45
N LEU A 255 5.38 0.48 0.91
CA LEU A 255 6.28 1.55 0.47
C LEU A 255 7.65 0.94 0.17
N PHE A 256 8.05 0.98 -1.08
CA PHE A 256 9.33 0.45 -1.55
C PHE A 256 10.26 1.61 -1.89
N GLU A 257 11.43 1.60 -1.29
CA GLU A 257 12.53 2.53 -1.55
C GLU A 257 13.60 1.78 -2.33
N VAL A 258 13.71 2.12 -3.62
CA VAL A 258 14.55 1.42 -4.59
C VAL A 258 15.74 2.30 -4.94
N ILE A 259 16.94 1.80 -4.69
CA ILE A 259 18.17 2.40 -5.22
C ILE A 259 18.30 1.93 -6.67
N PRO A 260 18.38 2.83 -7.67
CA PRO A 260 18.47 2.47 -9.09
C PRO A 260 19.89 1.98 -9.45
N ASP A 261 20.32 0.92 -8.77
CA ASP A 261 21.59 0.23 -9.00
C ASP A 261 21.41 -1.27 -8.69
N THR A 262 21.73 -2.09 -9.70
CA THR A 262 21.65 -3.55 -9.64
C THR A 262 22.49 -4.18 -8.52
N ALA A 263 23.52 -3.49 -8.02
CA ALA A 263 24.29 -3.94 -6.86
C ALA A 263 23.43 -4.04 -5.58
N PHE A 264 22.34 -3.26 -5.51
CA PHE A 264 21.44 -3.19 -4.37
C PHE A 264 20.14 -3.97 -4.57
N ARG A 265 20.06 -4.86 -5.57
CA ARG A 265 18.81 -5.52 -5.95
C ARG A 265 18.09 -6.33 -4.86
N GLU A 266 18.85 -6.89 -3.92
CA GLU A 266 18.27 -7.61 -2.77
C GLU A 266 18.03 -6.70 -1.55
N PHE A 267 18.47 -5.44 -1.63
CA PHE A 267 18.44 -4.43 -0.57
C PHE A 267 17.41 -3.33 -0.80
N VAL A 268 16.44 -3.53 -1.70
CA VAL A 268 15.24 -2.67 -1.77
C VAL A 268 14.58 -2.65 -0.39
N THR A 269 14.46 -1.46 0.20
CA THR A 269 13.86 -1.33 1.52
C THR A 269 12.34 -1.34 1.35
N PHE A 270 11.70 -2.38 1.87
CA PHE A 270 10.25 -2.44 1.95
C PHE A 270 9.83 -1.94 3.33
N TRP A 271 9.34 -0.71 3.38
CA TRP A 271 8.67 -0.12 4.52
C TRP A 271 7.22 -0.61 4.56
N TYR A 272 6.97 -1.67 5.33
CA TYR A 272 5.64 -2.24 5.49
C TYR A 272 4.93 -1.63 6.70
N CYS A 273 3.74 -1.08 6.51
CA CYS A 273 2.88 -0.62 7.60
C CYS A 273 1.73 -1.62 7.79
N PRO A 274 1.73 -2.47 8.84
CA PRO A 274 0.71 -3.48 9.09
C PRO A 274 -0.57 -2.89 9.71
N GLY A 275 -1.12 -1.83 9.13
CA GLY A 275 -2.32 -1.17 9.65
C GLY A 275 -2.58 0.17 8.97
N GLU A 276 -3.61 0.88 9.43
CA GLU A 276 -3.88 2.25 9.01
C GLU A 276 -2.70 3.15 9.40
N PRO A 277 -2.01 3.81 8.45
CA PRO A 277 -0.75 4.49 8.71
C PRO A 277 -0.87 5.69 9.65
N SER A 278 -2.06 6.28 9.84
CA SER A 278 -2.30 7.34 10.84
C SER A 278 -2.12 6.85 12.29
N VAL A 279 -2.41 5.58 12.56
CA VAL A 279 -2.38 4.93 13.87
C VAL A 279 -1.49 3.69 13.89
N SER A 280 -0.55 3.61 12.94
CA SER A 280 0.42 2.53 12.81
C SER A 280 1.81 3.08 12.49
N VAL A 281 2.81 2.20 12.49
CA VAL A 281 4.19 2.54 12.08
C VAL A 281 4.68 1.63 10.96
N PHE A 282 5.59 2.17 10.16
CA PHE A 282 6.29 1.46 9.11
C PHE A 282 7.46 0.68 9.70
N VAL A 283 7.50 -0.62 9.41
CA VAL A 283 8.57 -1.55 9.77
C VAL A 283 9.37 -1.87 8.49
N PRO A 284 10.70 -1.62 8.48
CA PRO A 284 11.52 -1.93 7.33
C PRO A 284 11.91 -3.42 7.31
N VAL A 285 11.76 -4.03 6.14
CA VAL A 285 12.04 -5.44 5.87
C VAL A 285 12.72 -5.59 4.51
N TRP A 286 13.51 -6.66 4.35
CA TRP A 286 14.28 -6.91 3.12
C TRP A 286 14.17 -8.37 2.69
N VAL A 287 14.00 -8.59 1.38
CA VAL A 287 13.96 -9.93 0.78
C VAL A 287 15.26 -10.69 1.06
N TYR A 288 16.38 -9.98 1.12
CA TYR A 288 17.71 -10.53 1.43
C TYR A 288 17.73 -11.38 2.71
N SER A 289 16.92 -11.03 3.72
CA SER A 289 16.82 -11.76 4.98
C SER A 289 16.22 -13.16 4.83
N ARG A 290 15.45 -13.40 3.76
CA ARG A 290 14.69 -14.63 3.47
C ARG A 290 13.76 -15.07 4.62
N SER A 291 13.30 -14.12 5.43
CA SER A 291 12.42 -14.38 6.56
C SER A 291 11.53 -13.16 6.82
N VAL A 292 10.43 -13.37 7.53
CA VAL A 292 9.59 -12.30 8.07
C VAL A 292 9.54 -12.45 9.59
N PRO A 293 9.62 -11.36 10.38
CA PRO A 293 9.38 -11.40 11.82
C PRO A 293 7.99 -11.95 12.15
N VAL A 294 7.89 -12.77 13.20
CA VAL A 294 6.61 -13.38 13.62
C VAL A 294 5.56 -12.35 14.02
N GLU A 295 5.99 -11.13 14.36
CA GLU A 295 5.13 -10.01 14.65
C GLU A 295 4.40 -9.46 13.40
N LEU A 296 4.88 -9.79 12.19
CA LEU A 296 4.32 -9.41 10.89
C LEU A 296 3.67 -10.56 10.11
N ASP A 297 3.93 -11.81 10.51
CA ASP A 297 3.46 -13.05 9.86
C ASP A 297 3.31 -14.17 10.91
N SER A 298 2.11 -14.66 11.15
CA SER A 298 1.87 -15.75 12.12
C SER A 298 0.63 -16.55 11.72
N ILE A 299 0.45 -17.74 12.29
CA ILE A 299 -0.75 -18.54 12.04
C ILE A 299 -1.99 -17.74 12.43
N GLY A 300 -2.92 -17.56 11.48
CA GLY A 300 -4.19 -16.87 11.69
C GLY A 300 -4.17 -15.36 11.47
N PHE A 301 -3.14 -14.66 11.97
CA PHE A 301 -3.01 -13.21 11.83
C PHE A 301 -1.65 -12.67 12.33
N SER A 302 -1.23 -11.56 11.72
CA SER A 302 -0.10 -10.74 12.17
C SER A 302 -0.39 -10.13 13.54
N PRO A 303 0.43 -10.41 14.57
CA PRO A 303 0.27 -9.83 15.90
C PRO A 303 0.28 -8.30 15.87
N LEU A 304 1.17 -7.67 15.08
CA LEU A 304 1.19 -6.21 14.97
C LEU A 304 -0.06 -5.67 14.30
N ASN A 305 -0.53 -6.33 13.24
CA ASN A 305 -1.75 -5.89 12.56
C ASN A 305 -2.96 -5.88 13.51
N ARG A 306 -3.10 -6.90 14.35
CA ARG A 306 -4.16 -6.92 15.39
C ARG A 306 -4.03 -5.77 16.39
N LEU A 307 -2.82 -5.45 16.86
CA LEU A 307 -2.63 -4.34 17.80
C LEU A 307 -3.01 -3.00 17.15
N PHE A 308 -2.59 -2.76 15.90
CA PHE A 308 -2.95 -1.54 15.19
C PHE A 308 -4.43 -1.44 14.86
N GLN A 309 -5.09 -2.55 14.54
CA GLN A 309 -6.55 -2.57 14.41
C GLN A 309 -7.23 -2.11 15.71
N ARG A 310 -6.76 -2.54 16.89
CA ARG A 310 -7.31 -2.09 18.18
C ARG A 310 -7.12 -0.59 18.40
N LEU A 311 -5.94 -0.04 18.08
CA LEU A 311 -5.71 1.41 18.13
C LEU A 311 -6.61 2.17 17.15
N LYS A 312 -6.84 1.63 15.95
CA LYS A 312 -7.78 2.19 14.98
C LYS A 312 -9.19 2.27 15.56
N PHE A 313 -9.70 1.18 16.12
CA PHE A 313 -11.02 1.18 16.76
C PHE A 313 -11.12 2.11 17.97
N TYR A 314 -10.01 2.37 18.67
CA TYR A 314 -9.98 3.38 19.72
C TYR A 314 -10.17 4.80 19.17
N VAL A 315 -9.46 5.18 18.09
CA VAL A 315 -9.49 6.57 17.59
C VAL A 315 -10.68 6.89 16.69
N TYR A 316 -11.41 5.90 16.22
CA TYR A 316 -12.59 6.09 15.36
C TYR A 316 -13.89 5.93 16.17
N ASP A 317 -14.81 6.88 16.02
CA ASP A 317 -16.16 6.78 16.59
C ASP A 317 -17.06 5.88 15.73
N ASP A 318 -16.88 5.95 14.42
CA ASP A 318 -17.48 5.04 13.43
C ASP A 318 -16.52 4.82 12.25
N GLU A 319 -16.94 4.09 11.21
CA GLU A 319 -16.07 3.80 10.05
C GLU A 319 -15.72 5.04 9.19
N ARG A 320 -16.19 6.24 9.55
CA ARG A 320 -16.00 7.49 8.80
C ARG A 320 -15.31 8.55 9.66
N LEU A 321 -15.67 8.64 10.93
CA LEU A 321 -15.32 9.75 11.82
C LEU A 321 -14.14 9.39 12.74
N LEU A 322 -12.99 10.02 12.49
CA LEU A 322 -11.81 9.97 13.33
C LEU A 322 -11.89 11.05 14.41
N ASP A 323 -11.75 10.65 15.67
CA ASP A 323 -11.65 11.54 16.84
C ASP A 323 -10.23 12.08 16.97
N LEU A 324 -10.07 13.39 16.80
CA LEU A 324 -8.79 14.07 16.80
C LEU A 324 -8.13 14.12 18.19
N GLY A 325 -8.92 14.08 19.26
CA GLY A 325 -8.42 14.03 20.63
C GLY A 325 -7.81 12.66 20.95
N LYS A 326 -8.53 11.58 20.62
CA LYS A 326 -8.04 10.20 20.75
C LYS A 326 -6.85 9.95 19.82
N TYR A 327 -6.95 10.40 18.57
CA TYR A 327 -5.86 10.35 17.60
C TYR A 327 -4.60 11.03 18.13
N ARG A 328 -4.69 12.26 18.66
CA ARG A 328 -3.53 12.98 19.19
C ARG A 328 -2.82 12.21 20.30
N ARG A 329 -3.57 11.57 21.22
CA ARG A 329 -3.01 10.75 22.31
C ARG A 329 -2.17 9.59 21.78
N VAL A 330 -2.68 8.88 20.77
CA VAL A 330 -1.97 7.75 20.14
C VAL A 330 -0.79 8.26 19.30
N ARG A 331 -1.01 9.32 18.53
CA ARG A 331 -0.09 9.78 17.49
C ARG A 331 1.25 10.24 18.04
N THR A 332 1.26 10.99 19.15
CA THR A 332 2.51 11.49 19.75
C THR A 332 3.49 10.36 20.07
N ARG A 333 3.01 9.23 20.61
CA ARG A 333 3.87 8.09 20.92
C ARG A 333 4.33 7.35 19.66
N LEU A 334 3.43 7.15 18.71
CA LEU A 334 3.76 6.48 17.44
C LEU A 334 4.73 7.31 16.58
N ASP A 335 4.69 8.64 16.65
CA ASP A 335 5.63 9.49 15.92
C ASP A 335 7.05 9.44 16.48
N ARG A 336 7.19 9.46 17.80
CA ARG A 336 8.49 9.24 18.44
C ARG A 336 9.06 7.88 18.03
N LEU A 337 8.26 6.83 18.15
CA LEU A 337 8.65 5.48 17.75
C LEU A 337 9.04 5.41 16.26
N GLN A 338 8.24 5.99 15.36
CA GLN A 338 8.54 6.02 13.94
C GLN A 338 9.85 6.75 13.63
N GLY A 339 10.11 7.87 14.29
CA GLY A 339 11.36 8.63 14.19
C GLY A 339 12.56 7.80 14.57
N GLU A 340 12.50 7.10 15.70
CA GLU A 340 13.57 6.21 16.16
C GLU A 340 13.83 5.06 15.17
N ILE A 341 12.77 4.46 14.61
CA ILE A 341 12.89 3.38 13.62
C ILE A 341 13.57 3.89 12.35
N VAL A 342 13.12 5.03 11.82
CA VAL A 342 13.69 5.65 10.62
C VAL A 342 15.17 5.96 10.84
N GLU A 343 15.51 6.59 11.96
CA GLU A 343 16.88 6.94 12.29
C GLU A 343 17.78 5.69 12.44
N LYS A 344 17.36 4.69 13.21
CA LYS A 344 18.08 3.41 13.36
C LYS A 344 18.31 2.75 11.99
N THR A 345 17.31 2.80 11.11
CA THR A 345 17.32 2.13 9.81
C THR A 345 18.27 2.80 8.84
N TYR A 346 18.19 4.11 8.66
CA TYR A 346 19.12 4.80 7.77
C TYR A 346 20.58 4.73 8.28
N ARG A 347 20.79 4.65 9.59
CA ARG A 347 22.13 4.39 10.16
C ARG A 347 22.66 3.00 9.77
N VAL A 348 21.84 1.95 9.75
CA VAL A 348 22.30 0.62 9.31
C VAL A 348 22.44 0.52 7.80
N LEU A 349 21.52 1.12 7.03
CA LEU A 349 21.62 1.18 5.56
C LEU A 349 22.92 1.86 5.12
N LYS A 350 23.28 2.99 5.74
CA LYS A 350 24.55 3.67 5.49
C LYS A 350 25.78 2.81 5.79
N LYS A 351 25.69 1.87 6.74
CA LYS A 351 26.78 0.91 7.00
C LYS A 351 26.79 -0.19 5.94
N TRP A 352 25.61 -0.65 5.52
CA TRP A 352 25.45 -1.73 4.55
C TRP A 352 25.87 -1.36 3.12
N THR A 353 25.89 -0.07 2.78
CA THR A 353 26.48 0.41 1.53
C THR A 353 28.01 0.27 1.50
N VAL A 354 28.68 0.15 2.65
CA VAL A 354 30.13 -0.04 2.76
C VAL A 354 30.49 -1.49 3.07
N PHE A 355 29.72 -2.14 3.95
CA PHE A 355 29.93 -3.52 4.39
C PHE A 355 28.65 -4.33 4.19
N THR A 356 28.66 -5.24 3.22
CA THR A 356 27.51 -6.11 2.98
C THR A 356 27.24 -6.98 4.21
N PRO A 357 26.08 -6.85 4.88
CA PRO A 357 25.75 -7.65 6.04
C PRO A 357 25.48 -9.10 5.63
N SER A 358 25.63 -10.02 6.56
CA SER A 358 25.07 -11.37 6.41
C SER A 358 23.55 -11.34 6.44
N ARG A 359 22.91 -12.33 5.81
CA ARG A 359 21.43 -12.49 5.85
C ARG A 359 20.90 -12.56 7.28
N LYS A 360 21.66 -13.18 8.18
CA LYS A 360 21.32 -13.31 9.60
C LYS A 360 21.31 -11.93 10.29
N GLU A 361 22.27 -11.06 10.01
CA GLU A 361 22.29 -9.71 10.58
C GLU A 361 21.08 -8.89 10.12
N VAL A 362 20.68 -9.00 8.85
CA VAL A 362 19.47 -8.33 8.33
C VAL A 362 18.22 -8.90 8.99
N ALA A 363 18.10 -10.23 9.08
CA ALA A 363 16.98 -10.91 9.74
C ALA A 363 16.86 -10.54 11.24
N ASP A 364 17.98 -10.50 11.95
CA ASP A 364 18.04 -10.14 13.37
C ASP A 364 17.67 -8.65 13.57
N TYR A 365 18.08 -7.76 12.64
CA TYR A 365 17.71 -6.35 12.66
C TYR A 365 16.19 -6.13 12.48
N GLN A 366 15.59 -6.67 11.42
CA GLN A 366 14.15 -6.51 11.17
C GLN A 366 13.31 -7.14 12.30
N LYS A 367 13.75 -8.27 12.86
CA LYS A 367 13.12 -8.91 14.02
C LYS A 367 13.20 -8.04 15.27
N LYS A 368 14.35 -7.39 15.50
CA LYS A 368 14.51 -6.46 16.61
C LYS A 368 13.54 -5.28 16.49
N ILE A 369 13.46 -4.65 15.32
CA ILE A 369 12.56 -3.51 15.09
C ILE A 369 11.10 -3.94 15.27
N ALA A 370 10.66 -5.05 14.66
CA ALA A 370 9.28 -5.52 14.78
C ALA A 370 8.89 -5.82 16.25
N LYS A 371 9.81 -6.39 17.04
CA LYS A 371 9.63 -6.61 18.47
C LYS A 371 9.52 -5.32 19.28
N GLU A 372 10.41 -4.36 19.03
CA GLU A 372 10.36 -3.05 19.69
C GLU A 372 8.99 -2.39 19.45
N VAL A 373 8.51 -2.41 18.19
CA VAL A 373 7.17 -1.92 17.85
C VAL A 373 6.08 -2.67 18.59
N TYR A 374 6.13 -4.00 18.62
CA TYR A 374 5.11 -4.81 19.28
C TYR A 374 4.95 -4.42 20.75
N TRP A 375 6.06 -4.31 21.49
CA TRP A 375 6.02 -3.98 22.91
C TRP A 375 5.52 -2.56 23.17
N GLU A 376 6.02 -1.57 22.42
CA GLU A 376 5.59 -0.18 22.56
C GLU A 376 4.09 0.00 22.26
N VAL A 377 3.58 -0.66 21.22
CA VAL A 377 2.16 -0.58 20.84
C VAL A 377 1.29 -1.31 21.86
N ARG A 378 1.75 -2.44 22.41
CA ARG A 378 1.04 -3.12 23.49
C ARG A 378 0.95 -2.27 24.76
N GLU A 379 2.03 -1.60 25.11
CA GLU A 379 2.05 -0.71 26.27
C GLU A 379 1.09 0.47 26.07
N LEU A 380 1.13 1.11 24.90
CA LEU A 380 0.21 2.17 24.52
C LEU A 380 -1.26 1.71 24.59
N LEU A 381 -1.58 0.50 24.11
CA LEU A 381 -2.92 -0.07 24.25
C LEU A 381 -3.35 -0.20 25.72
N GLY A 382 -2.45 -0.66 26.58
CA GLY A 382 -2.71 -0.76 28.02
C GLY A 382 -2.88 0.60 28.73
N GLU A 383 -2.48 1.71 28.10
CA GLU A 383 -2.73 3.07 28.57
C GLU A 383 -4.08 3.62 28.09
N VAL A 384 -4.46 3.34 26.84
CA VAL A 384 -5.73 3.85 26.27
C VAL A 384 -6.95 3.01 26.64
N ASP A 385 -6.75 1.74 27.04
CA ASP A 385 -7.81 0.86 27.56
C ASP A 385 -8.22 1.20 29.02
N LYS A 386 -7.45 2.04 29.72
CA LYS A 386 -7.74 2.53 31.09
C LYS A 386 -8.53 3.82 31.06
#